data_AF-A0A6P0VX37-F1
#
_entry.id   AF-A0A6P0VX37-F1
#
_cell.length_a   1.000
_cell.length_b   1.000
_cell.length_c   1.000
_cell.angle_alpha   90.00
_cell.angle_beta   90.00
_cell.angle_gamma   90.00
#
_symmetry.space_group_name_H-M   'P 1'
#
loop_
_entity.id
_entity.type
_entity.pdbx_description
1 polymer ?
#
loop_
_entity_poly.entity_id
_entity_poly.type
_entity_poly.pdbx_seq_one_letter_code
_entity_poly.pdbx_strand_id
1 'polypeptide(L)'
;MHGPHIENFNNKVWQTELVKQSLAELAEVMKIKGNLHWIPSWSLDRLLGLFIQAKFFEEDKTVGHWMPLPEQIRYIVRPSSIKELRFYVTADGLLAKRFPQYGYFKNLFFDQLWIGLKIFIRRSFSK
;
A
#
# COMPACT_ATOMS: atom_id res chain seq x y z
N MET A 1 -17.09 -18.54 17.37
CA MET A 1 -15.89 -18.00 16.69
C MET A 1 -14.67 -18.46 17.47
N HIS A 2 -14.04 -19.58 17.08
CA HIS A 2 -12.90 -20.17 17.79
C HIS A 2 -11.82 -20.63 16.79
N GLY A 3 -11.13 -19.67 16.18
CA GLY A 3 -9.89 -19.91 15.46
C GLY A 3 -8.83 -18.94 15.98
N PRO A 4 -7.53 -19.29 15.93
CA PRO A 4 -6.47 -18.37 16.33
C PRO A 4 -6.60 -17.08 15.52
N HIS A 5 -6.85 -15.97 16.20
CA HIS A 5 -6.86 -14.64 15.59
C HIS A 5 -5.41 -14.27 15.30
N ILE A 6 -4.93 -14.61 14.11
CA ILE A 6 -3.60 -14.19 13.65
C ILE A 6 -3.70 -12.70 13.37
N GLU A 7 -3.22 -11.86 14.30
CA GLU A 7 -2.95 -10.47 13.99
C GLU A 7 -1.75 -10.43 13.05
N ASN A 8 -2.01 -10.18 11.77
CA ASN A 8 -0.97 -10.15 10.73
C ASN A 8 0.12 -9.08 10.98
N PHE A 9 -0.15 -8.08 11.83
CA PHE A 9 0.76 -6.98 12.12
C PHE A 9 0.65 -6.56 13.61
N ASN A 10 1.31 -7.29 14.50
CA ASN A 10 1.58 -6.83 15.87
C ASN A 10 2.96 -6.13 15.91
N ASN A 11 3.26 -5.30 16.90
CA ASN A 11 4.55 -4.57 17.02
C ASN A 11 5.82 -5.43 16.85
N LYS A 12 5.76 -6.73 17.12
CA LYS A 12 6.81 -7.72 16.88
C LYS A 12 7.15 -7.92 15.41
N VAL A 13 6.25 -7.62 14.48
CA VAL A 13 6.49 -7.72 13.03
C VAL A 13 7.67 -6.84 12.59
N TRP A 14 7.84 -5.68 13.24
CA TRP A 14 8.95 -4.76 13.00
C TRP A 14 10.32 -5.31 13.41
N GLN A 15 10.33 -6.32 14.28
CA GLN A 15 11.57 -6.96 14.73
C GLN A 15 12.03 -8.08 13.79
N THR A 16 11.18 -8.48 12.84
CA THR A 16 11.51 -9.53 11.88
C THR A 16 12.64 -9.09 10.95
N GLU A 17 13.50 -10.03 10.60
CA GLU A 17 14.63 -9.78 9.70
C GLU A 17 14.15 -9.26 8.33
N LEU A 18 13.06 -9.85 7.85
CA LEU A 18 12.41 -9.47 6.59
C LEU A 18 11.96 -8.00 6.58
N VAL A 19 11.37 -7.51 7.68
CA VAL A 19 11.00 -6.09 7.82
C VAL A 19 12.24 -5.22 7.93
N LYS A 20 13.23 -5.57 8.75
CA LYS A 20 14.46 -4.77 8.94
C LYS A 20 15.21 -4.55 7.63
N GLN A 21 15.42 -5.62 6.86
CA GLN A 21 16.07 -5.56 5.55
C GLN A 21 15.27 -4.72 4.54
N SER A 22 13.95 -4.83 4.58
CA SER A 22 13.08 -4.05 3.69
C SER A 22 13.02 -2.58 4.08
N LEU A 23 13.11 -2.27 5.37
CA LEU A 23 13.03 -0.90 5.88
C LEU A 23 14.24 -0.06 5.44
N ALA A 24 15.44 -0.65 5.48
CA ALA A 24 16.66 0.02 5.03
C ALA A 24 16.59 0.37 3.54
N GLU A 25 16.14 -0.57 2.70
CA GLU A 25 15.97 -0.31 1.28
C GLU A 25 14.82 0.67 0.99
N LEU A 26 13.69 0.54 1.70
CA LEU A 26 12.57 1.45 1.56
C LEU A 26 12.97 2.88 1.93
N ALA A 27 13.79 3.06 2.97
CA ALA A 27 14.35 4.36 3.35
C ALA A 27 15.15 4.99 2.20
N GLU A 28 16.01 4.23 1.53
CA GLU A 28 16.74 4.74 0.37
C GLU A 28 15.82 5.10 -0.80
N VAL A 29 14.73 4.36 -1.03
CA VAL A 29 13.76 4.71 -2.08
C VAL A 29 12.96 5.97 -1.72
N MET A 30 12.75 6.22 -0.42
CA MET A 30 12.08 7.43 0.10
C MET A 30 12.96 8.68 0.05
N LYS A 31 14.24 8.56 -0.31
CA LYS A 31 15.17 9.68 -0.40
C LYS A 31 14.83 10.59 -1.57
N ILE A 32 14.61 11.88 -1.30
CA ILE A 32 14.37 12.89 -2.34
C ILE A 32 15.70 13.42 -2.86
N LYS A 33 16.55 13.92 -1.97
CA LYS A 33 17.84 14.53 -2.30
C LYS A 33 18.73 14.62 -1.07
N GLY A 34 20.00 14.20 -1.18
CA GLY A 34 20.92 14.22 -0.04
C GLY A 34 20.32 13.44 1.15
N ASN A 35 20.32 14.02 2.34
CA ASN A 35 19.74 13.39 3.54
C ASN A 35 18.23 13.64 3.72
N LEU A 36 17.57 14.28 2.73
CA LEU A 36 16.13 14.55 2.81
C LEU A 36 15.32 13.32 2.38
N HIS A 37 14.50 12.82 3.29
CA HIS A 37 13.63 11.67 3.09
C HIS A 37 12.16 12.10 3.11
N TRP A 38 11.39 11.60 2.17
CA TRP A 38 9.94 11.71 2.16
C TRP A 38 9.33 10.53 2.92
N ILE A 39 8.67 10.79 4.04
CA ILE A 39 8.05 9.75 4.87
C ILE A 39 6.53 9.92 4.84
N PRO A 40 5.76 8.94 4.36
CA PRO A 40 4.30 9.00 4.40
C PRO A 40 3.78 8.65 5.79
N SER A 41 3.43 9.67 6.58
CA SER A 41 3.01 9.52 7.99
C SER A 41 1.75 8.66 8.20
N TRP A 42 0.85 8.56 7.22
CA TRP A 42 -0.43 7.84 7.35
C TRP A 42 -0.53 6.57 6.50
N SER A 43 0.54 6.22 5.79
CA SER A 43 0.55 5.08 4.86
C SER A 43 1.84 4.27 4.87
N LEU A 44 2.75 4.54 5.82
CA LEU A 44 4.01 3.82 5.93
C LEU A 44 3.81 2.31 6.08
N ASP A 45 2.86 1.88 6.91
CA ASP A 45 2.57 0.45 7.11
C ASP A 45 2.12 -0.23 5.81
N ARG A 46 1.21 0.43 5.07
CA ARG A 46 0.75 -0.06 3.76
C ARG A 46 1.88 -0.06 2.74
N LEU A 47 2.67 1.01 2.69
CA LEU A 47 3.80 1.14 1.78
C LEU A 47 4.82 0.04 2.05
N LEU A 48 5.19 -0.18 3.31
CA LEU A 48 6.10 -1.23 3.74
C LEU A 48 5.55 -2.63 3.40
N GLY A 49 4.28 -2.89 3.69
CA GLY A 49 3.64 -4.15 3.35
C GLY A 49 3.70 -4.46 1.85
N LEU A 50 3.33 -3.49 1.01
CA LEU A 50 3.39 -3.64 -0.44
C LEU A 50 4.83 -3.74 -0.95
N PHE A 51 5.77 -3.00 -0.36
CA PHE A 51 7.19 -3.06 -0.70
C PHE A 51 7.77 -4.45 -0.41
N ILE A 52 7.49 -5.00 0.77
CA ILE A 52 7.88 -6.35 1.16
C ILE A 52 7.30 -7.39 0.19
N GLN A 53 6.00 -7.26 -0.12
CA GLN A 53 5.32 -8.17 -1.05
C GLN A 53 6.00 -8.17 -2.41
N ALA A 54 6.30 -7.00 -2.97
CA ALA A 54 6.97 -6.93 -4.27
C ALA A 54 8.46 -7.31 -4.24
N LYS A 55 9.16 -7.05 -3.12
CA LYS A 55 10.57 -7.37 -2.97
C LYS A 55 10.83 -8.88 -2.95
N PHE A 56 10.02 -9.63 -2.19
CA PHE A 56 10.20 -11.06 -1.97
C PHE A 56 9.28 -11.93 -2.81
N PHE A 57 8.57 -11.33 -3.75
CA PHE A 57 7.78 -12.10 -4.69
C PHE A 57 8.69 -13.00 -5.50
N GLU A 58 8.25 -14.24 -5.64
CA GLU A 58 8.84 -15.23 -6.51
C GLU A 58 7.73 -15.76 -7.41
N GLU A 59 7.99 -15.84 -8.71
CA GLU A 59 7.04 -16.42 -9.67
C GLU A 59 6.70 -17.86 -9.24
N ASP A 60 5.42 -18.22 -9.30
CA ASP A 60 4.87 -19.50 -8.83
C ASP A 60 4.97 -19.80 -7.31
N LYS A 61 5.53 -18.90 -6.51
CA LYS A 61 5.40 -18.96 -5.04
C LYS A 61 4.43 -17.90 -4.57
N THR A 62 3.50 -18.28 -3.70
CA THR A 62 2.58 -17.34 -3.06
C THR A 62 3.31 -16.52 -1.99
N VAL A 63 4.18 -15.59 -2.39
CA VAL A 63 4.71 -14.55 -1.50
C VAL A 63 4.00 -13.25 -1.86
N GLY A 64 3.08 -12.86 -0.97
CA GLY A 64 2.04 -11.87 -1.27
C GLY A 64 0.70 -12.58 -1.42
N HIS A 65 -0.27 -12.17 -0.62
CA HIS A 65 -1.56 -12.86 -0.50
C HIS A 65 -2.19 -13.06 -1.88
N TRP A 66 -2.45 -14.31 -2.26
CA TRP A 66 -3.43 -14.66 -3.31
C TRP A 66 -4.70 -13.85 -3.00
N MET A 67 -5.41 -13.37 -4.02
CA MET A 67 -6.72 -12.77 -3.78
C MET A 67 -7.51 -13.70 -2.86
N PRO A 68 -7.98 -13.23 -1.68
CA PRO A 68 -8.68 -14.10 -0.74
C PRO A 68 -9.78 -14.85 -1.48
N LEU A 69 -9.97 -16.13 -1.15
CA LEU A 69 -11.11 -16.88 -1.67
C LEU A 69 -12.38 -16.05 -1.40
N PRO A 70 -13.39 -16.10 -2.28
CA PRO A 70 -14.61 -15.31 -2.09
C PRO A 70 -15.20 -15.45 -0.68
N GLU A 71 -15.07 -16.64 -0.07
CA GLU A 71 -15.54 -16.95 1.29
C GLU A 71 -14.74 -16.23 2.40
N GLN A 72 -13.49 -15.87 2.14
CA GLN A 72 -12.57 -15.21 3.08
C GLN A 72 -12.72 -13.68 3.07
N ILE A 73 -13.38 -13.11 2.04
CA ILE A 73 -13.60 -11.68 1.94
C ILE A 73 -14.70 -11.26 2.91
N ARG A 74 -14.29 -10.67 4.05
CA ARG A 74 -15.23 -9.96 4.93
C ARG A 74 -15.52 -8.59 4.35
N TYR A 75 -16.67 -8.44 3.70
CA TYR A 75 -17.15 -7.14 3.26
C TYR A 75 -17.65 -6.34 4.47
N ILE A 76 -16.90 -5.31 4.85
CA ILE A 76 -17.41 -4.25 5.72
C ILE A 76 -17.93 -3.16 4.81
N VAL A 77 -19.24 -3.15 4.57
CA VAL A 77 -19.89 -2.06 3.82
C VAL A 77 -19.91 -0.84 4.74
N ARG A 78 -18.93 0.04 4.59
CA ARG A 78 -18.93 1.35 5.23
C ARG A 78 -19.70 2.33 4.32
N PRO A 79 -20.64 3.12 4.88
CA PRO A 79 -21.26 4.22 4.14
C PRO A 79 -20.19 5.06 3.43
N SER A 80 -20.42 5.41 2.16
CA SER A 80 -19.48 6.23 1.39
C SER A 80 -19.24 7.60 2.03
N SER A 81 -20.19 8.10 2.82
CA SER A 81 -20.10 9.34 3.59
C SER A 81 -19.07 9.32 4.71
N ILE A 82 -18.71 8.15 5.26
CA ILE A 82 -17.72 8.00 6.33
C ILE A 82 -16.36 7.49 5.82
N LYS A 83 -16.24 7.25 4.51
CA LYS A 83 -15.02 6.71 3.92
C LYS A 83 -14.03 7.86 3.75
N GLU A 84 -13.03 7.92 4.63
CA GLU A 84 -11.95 8.89 4.51
C GLU A 84 -11.28 8.79 3.14
N LEU A 85 -11.09 9.93 2.51
CA LEU A 85 -10.40 10.01 1.24
C LEU A 85 -8.90 9.87 1.48
N ARG A 86 -8.39 8.64 1.34
CA ARG A 86 -6.97 8.35 1.51
C ARG A 86 -6.27 8.39 0.17
N PHE A 87 -5.51 9.46 -0.08
CA PHE A 87 -4.63 9.56 -1.24
C PHE A 87 -3.24 9.03 -0.89
N TYR A 88 -2.88 7.94 -1.54
CA TYR A 88 -1.57 7.30 -1.50
C TYR A 88 -0.80 7.46 -2.83
N VAL A 89 -1.20 8.40 -3.69
CA VAL A 89 -0.64 8.61 -5.03
C VAL A 89 0.89 8.65 -5.03
N THR A 90 1.50 9.34 -4.08
CA THR A 90 2.96 9.41 -3.96
C THR A 90 3.59 8.08 -3.55
N ALA A 91 2.97 7.35 -2.62
CA ALA A 91 3.42 6.03 -2.18
C ALA A 91 3.28 4.98 -3.29
N ASP A 92 2.15 4.98 -3.99
CA ASP A 92 1.89 4.06 -5.11
C ASP A 92 2.79 4.38 -6.30
N GLY A 93 3.05 5.66 -6.58
CA GLY A 93 4.01 6.08 -7.60
C GLY A 93 5.45 5.66 -7.28
N LEU A 94 5.85 5.75 -6.00
CA LEU A 94 7.15 5.27 -5.53
C LEU A 94 7.30 3.75 -5.73
N LEU A 95 6.26 2.97 -5.40
CA LEU A 95 6.23 1.53 -5.63
C LEU A 95 6.29 1.18 -7.12
N ALA A 96 5.49 1.85 -7.95
CA ALA A 96 5.48 1.65 -9.40
C ALA A 96 6.84 1.98 -10.05
N LYS A 97 7.54 2.99 -9.52
CA LYS A 97 8.89 3.35 -9.94
C LYS A 97 9.92 2.29 -9.52
N ARG A 98 9.86 1.80 -8.28
CA ARG A 98 10.83 0.83 -7.74
C ARG A 98 10.65 -0.56 -8.34
N PHE A 99 9.41 -0.98 -8.55
CA PHE A 99 9.07 -2.31 -9.02
C PHE A 99 8.21 -2.25 -10.30
N PRO A 100 8.78 -1.82 -11.44
CA PRO A 100 8.03 -1.63 -12.68
C PRO A 100 7.42 -2.92 -13.24
N GLN A 101 7.91 -4.09 -12.81
CA GLN A 101 7.39 -5.41 -13.15
C GLN A 101 6.03 -5.71 -12.51
N TYR A 102 5.63 -5.01 -11.44
CA TYR A 102 4.30 -5.14 -10.84
C TYR A 102 3.33 -4.17 -11.49
N GLY A 103 2.62 -4.62 -12.53
CA GLY A 103 1.56 -3.84 -13.16
C GLY A 103 0.48 -3.37 -12.18
N TYR A 104 0.24 -4.13 -11.11
CA TYR A 104 -0.69 -3.77 -10.03
C TYR A 104 -0.41 -2.39 -9.42
N PHE A 105 0.85 -2.01 -9.20
CA PHE A 105 1.17 -0.71 -8.61
C PHE A 105 0.86 0.46 -9.54
N LYS A 106 1.03 0.27 -10.85
CA LYS A 106 0.59 1.27 -11.85
C LYS A 106 -0.92 1.43 -11.80
N ASN A 107 -1.67 0.33 -11.68
CA ASN A 107 -3.12 0.38 -11.56
C ASN A 107 -3.56 1.16 -10.31
N LEU A 108 -2.95 0.90 -9.15
CA LEU A 108 -3.22 1.66 -7.92
C LEU A 108 -2.93 3.16 -8.08
N PHE A 109 -1.81 3.51 -8.70
CA PHE A 109 -1.43 4.89 -8.95
C PHE A 109 -2.43 5.61 -9.86
N PHE A 110 -2.78 5.02 -11.01
CA PHE A 110 -3.72 5.62 -11.95
C PHE A 110 -5.16 5.67 -11.43
N ASP A 111 -5.61 4.65 -10.70
CA ASP A 111 -6.93 4.65 -10.07
C ASP A 111 -7.07 5.84 -9.10
N GLN A 112 -6.05 6.10 -8.28
CA GLN A 112 -6.10 7.23 -7.36
C GLN A 112 -5.98 8.59 -8.05
N LEU A 113 -5.18 8.70 -9.10
CA LEU A 113 -5.18 9.91 -9.93
C LEU A 113 -6.56 10.18 -10.52
N TRP A 114 -7.22 9.12 -11.01
CA TRP A 114 -8.56 9.21 -11.58
C TRP A 114 -9.61 9.63 -10.54
N ILE A 115 -9.57 9.03 -9.35
CA ILE A 115 -10.44 9.42 -8.22
C ILE A 115 -10.18 10.89 -7.84
N GLY A 116 -8.92 11.30 -7.74
CA GLY A 116 -8.53 12.68 -7.44
C GLY A 116 -9.06 13.67 -8.47
N LEU A 117 -8.92 13.34 -9.75
CA LEU A 117 -9.43 14.15 -10.84
C LEU A 117 -10.96 14.29 -10.78
N LYS A 118 -11.71 13.19 -10.58
CA LYS A 118 -13.17 13.25 -10.44
C LYS A 118 -13.62 14.15 -9.30
N ILE A 119 -12.94 14.07 -8.15
CA ILE A 119 -13.27 14.86 -6.97
C ILE A 119 -12.98 16.35 -7.22
N PHE A 120 -11.84 16.64 -7.86
CA PHE A 120 -11.49 17.99 -8.26
C PHE A 120 -12.53 18.59 -9.22
N ILE A 121 -12.86 17.87 -10.30
CA ILE A 121 -13.90 18.26 -11.27
C ILE A 121 -15.22 18.52 -10.55
N ARG A 122 -15.72 17.57 -9.74
CA ARG A 122 -16.98 17.73 -9.02
C ARG A 122 -17.00 18.94 -8.10
N ARG A 123 -15.89 19.26 -7.43
CA ARG A 123 -15.78 20.46 -6.58
C ARG A 123 -15.77 21.75 -7.38
N SER A 124 -15.12 21.77 -8.54
CA SER A 124 -15.04 22.93 -9.43
C SER A 124 -16.38 23.28 -10.08
N PHE A 125 -17.24 22.29 -10.34
CA PHE A 125 -18.58 22.47 -10.91
C PHE A 125 -19.71 22.59 -9.85
N SER A 126 -19.39 22.44 -8.57
CA SER A 126 -20.34 22.58 -7.45
C SER A 126 -20.19 23.91 -6.69
N LYS A 127 -19.34 24.80 -7.20
CA LYS A 127 -19.27 26.22 -6.84
C LYS A 127 -19.99 27.03 -7.90
#